data_AF-A0A1G6ISH4-F1
#
_entry.id   AF-A0A1G6ISH4-F1
#
_cell.length_a   1.000
_cell.length_b   1.000
_cell.length_c   1.000
_cell.angle_alpha   90.00
_cell.angle_beta   90.00
_cell.angle_gamma   90.00
#
_symmetry.space_group_name_H-M   'P 1'
#
loop_
_entity.id
_entity.type
_entity.pdbx_description
1 polymer ?
#
loop_
_entity_poly.entity_id
_entity_poly.type
_entity_poly.pdbx_seq_one_letter_code
_entity_poly.pdbx_strand_id
1 'polypeptide(L)'
;RGSVYTSADFRALVARLGMRSSMGRTGVCWDNAMAESFFSALKNERVYRTVYATKTQARRDVIRYIEGFYNSRRRHSALDYRRPNEVHYAYQQPATAA
;
A
#
# COMPACT_ATOMS: atom_id res chain seq x y z
N ARG A 1 14.06 -8.71 -8.95
CA ARG A 1 12.85 -8.02 -9.45
C ARG A 1 11.75 -9.05 -9.67
N GLY A 2 10.50 -8.72 -9.40
CA GLY A 2 9.39 -9.68 -9.54
C GLY A 2 9.02 -9.92 -11.00
N SER A 3 8.91 -11.19 -11.40
CA SER A 3 8.58 -11.61 -12.78
C SER A 3 7.28 -10.99 -13.30
N VAL A 4 6.30 -10.82 -12.42
CA VAL A 4 5.00 -10.18 -12.73
C VAL A 4 5.18 -8.75 -13.24
N TYR A 5 6.01 -7.96 -12.56
CA TYR A 5 6.24 -6.55 -12.89
C TYR A 5 7.14 -6.38 -14.13
N THR A 6 7.93 -7.38 -14.50
CA THR A 6 8.77 -7.36 -15.70
C THR A 6 8.10 -8.00 -16.93
N SER A 7 6.89 -8.56 -16.78
CA SER A 7 6.16 -9.22 -17.87
C SER A 7 5.82 -8.25 -19.01
N ALA A 8 5.71 -8.79 -20.23
CA ALA A 8 5.33 -8.03 -21.42
C ALA A 8 3.96 -7.37 -21.24
N ASP A 9 2.98 -8.12 -20.73
CA ASP A 9 1.61 -7.65 -20.51
C ASP A 9 1.56 -6.46 -19.54
N PHE A 10 2.30 -6.54 -18.43
CA PHE A 10 2.36 -5.45 -17.47
C PHE A 10 3.02 -4.20 -18.08
N ARG A 11 4.11 -4.37 -18.83
CA ARG A 11 4.78 -3.26 -19.52
C ARG A 11 3.88 -2.60 -20.57
N ALA A 12 3.15 -3.39 -21.34
CA ALA A 12 2.19 -2.89 -22.33
C ALA A 12 1.05 -2.11 -21.66
N LEU A 13 0.53 -2.60 -20.53
CA LEU A 13 -0.49 -1.89 -19.76
C LEU A 13 0.02 -0.54 -19.24
N VAL A 14 1.21 -0.51 -18.64
CA VAL A 14 1.83 0.71 -18.11
C VAL A 14 2.04 1.75 -19.22
N ALA A 15 2.54 1.31 -20.38
CA ALA A 15 2.73 2.19 -21.54
C ALA A 15 1.39 2.75 -22.05
N ARG A 16 0.35 1.90 -22.14
CA ARG A 16 -1.00 2.33 -22.57
C ARG A 16 -1.63 3.36 -21.63
N LEU A 17 -1.31 3.30 -20.33
CA LEU A 17 -1.79 4.25 -19.32
C LEU A 17 -0.93 5.53 -19.26
N GLY A 18 0.10 5.67 -20.10
CA GLY A 18 1.02 6.81 -20.07
C GLY A 18 1.86 6.89 -18.79
N MET A 19 1.97 5.78 -18.05
CA MET A 19 2.65 5.74 -16.77
C MET A 19 4.14 5.44 -16.93
N ARG A 20 4.97 6.06 -16.10
CA ARG A 20 6.41 5.74 -16.05
C ARG A 20 6.65 4.56 -15.12
N SER A 21 7.15 3.46 -15.67
CA SER A 21 7.60 2.31 -14.88
C SER A 21 8.88 2.66 -14.12
N SER A 22 8.84 2.66 -12.78
CA SER A 22 10.02 2.73 -11.93
C SER A 22 10.21 1.40 -11.22
N MET A 23 11.37 0.77 -11.41
CA MET A 23 11.67 -0.55 -10.86
C MET A 23 12.77 -0.53 -9.80
N GLY A 24 12.95 0.63 -9.14
CA GLY A 24 14.00 0.91 -8.16
C GLY A 24 15.42 0.68 -8.70
N ARG A 25 16.43 1.30 -8.08
CA ARG A 25 17.82 0.85 -8.31
C ARG A 25 18.06 -0.39 -7.44
N THR A 26 18.79 -1.39 -7.97
CA THR A 26 19.22 -2.53 -7.16
C THR A 26 19.98 -2.03 -5.93
N GLY A 27 19.59 -2.52 -4.75
CA GLY A 27 20.21 -2.10 -3.47
C GLY A 27 19.61 -0.85 -2.83
N VAL A 28 18.60 -0.21 -3.42
CA VAL A 28 17.88 0.92 -2.81
C VAL A 28 16.57 0.41 -2.22
N CYS A 29 16.47 0.40 -0.88
CA CYS A 29 15.32 -0.15 -0.16
C CYS A 29 14.20 0.86 0.10
N TRP A 30 14.44 2.16 -0.09
CA TRP A 30 13.49 3.22 0.28
C TRP A 30 12.10 3.02 -0.32
N ASP A 31 12.02 2.69 -1.61
CA ASP A 31 10.75 2.46 -2.31
C ASP A 31 9.98 1.25 -1.74
N ASN A 32 10.68 0.26 -1.19
CA ASN A 32 10.09 -0.96 -0.67
C ASN A 32 9.83 -0.91 0.85
N ALA A 33 10.62 -0.12 1.59
CA ALA A 33 10.57 -0.04 3.05
C ALA A 33 9.17 0.33 3.58
N MET A 34 8.46 1.22 2.87
CA MET A 34 7.08 1.59 3.22
C MET A 34 6.12 0.41 3.06
N ALA A 35 6.23 -0.33 1.95
CA ALA A 35 5.40 -1.51 1.70
C ALA A 35 5.69 -2.62 2.73
N GLU A 36 6.96 -2.88 3.01
CA GLU A 36 7.39 -3.86 4.03
C GLU A 36 6.86 -3.51 5.42
N SER A 37 6.93 -2.24 5.81
CA SER A 37 6.40 -1.76 7.09
C SER A 37 4.89 -1.99 7.20
N PHE A 38 4.13 -1.65 6.15
CA PHE A 38 2.69 -1.92 6.09
C PHE A 38 2.38 -3.42 6.20
N PHE A 39 3.06 -4.27 5.42
CA PHE A 39 2.81 -5.71 5.42
C PHE A 39 3.21 -6.36 6.75
N SER A 40 4.25 -5.87 7.42
CA SER A 40 4.61 -6.30 8.77
C SER A 40 3.48 -5.98 9.76
N ALA A 41 2.97 -4.75 9.76
CA ALA A 41 1.86 -4.34 10.62
C ALA A 41 0.59 -5.17 10.35
N LEU A 42 0.17 -5.28 9.09
CA LEU A 42 -1.00 -6.08 8.69
C LEU A 42 -0.87 -7.54 9.17
N LYS A 43 0.29 -8.16 8.96
CA LYS A 43 0.50 -9.55 9.35
C LYS A 43 0.45 -9.70 10.87
N ASN A 44 1.13 -8.86 11.62
CA ASN A 44 1.21 -8.96 13.08
C ASN A 44 -0.12 -8.62 13.76
N GLU A 45 -0.80 -7.58 13.31
CA GLU A 45 -2.00 -7.05 13.98
C GLU A 45 -3.28 -7.77 13.55
N ARG A 46 -3.31 -8.37 12.34
CA ARG A 46 -4.54 -8.97 11.80
C ARG A 46 -4.43 -10.43 11.40
N VAL A 47 -3.36 -10.82 10.71
CA VAL A 47 -3.27 -12.16 10.12
C VAL A 47 -2.67 -13.17 11.09
N TYR A 48 -1.80 -12.73 11.99
CA TYR A 48 -1.10 -13.60 12.92
C TYR A 48 -2.11 -14.30 13.85
N ARG A 49 -2.03 -15.64 13.88
CA ARG A 49 -2.96 -16.53 14.62
C ARG A 49 -4.43 -16.50 14.16
N THR A 50 -4.71 -15.93 12.98
CA THR A 50 -6.05 -15.95 12.39
C THR A 50 -6.15 -17.04 11.32
N VAL A 51 -7.09 -17.96 11.47
CA VAL A 51 -7.43 -18.95 10.46
C VAL A 51 -8.72 -18.53 9.76
N TYR A 52 -8.66 -18.31 8.45
CA TYR A 52 -9.84 -17.98 7.65
C TYR A 52 -10.41 -19.25 7.01
N ALA A 53 -11.71 -19.49 7.16
CA ALA A 53 -12.37 -20.63 6.53
C ALA A 53 -12.51 -20.44 5.02
N THR A 54 -12.59 -19.19 4.54
CA THR A 54 -12.69 -18.88 3.11
C THR A 54 -11.83 -17.69 2.70
N LYS A 55 -11.45 -17.66 1.42
CA LYS A 55 -10.78 -16.49 0.80
C LYS A 55 -11.63 -15.22 0.91
N THR A 56 -12.95 -15.34 0.83
CA THR A 56 -13.88 -14.20 0.96
C THR A 56 -13.83 -13.60 2.35
N GLN A 57 -13.77 -14.42 3.40
CA GLN A 57 -13.59 -13.93 4.76
C GLN A 57 -12.26 -13.19 4.92
N ALA A 58 -11.16 -13.79 4.46
CA ALA A 58 -9.83 -13.15 4.49
C ALA A 58 -9.83 -11.80 3.77
N ARG A 59 -10.43 -11.73 2.57
CA ARG A 59 -10.54 -10.47 1.80
C ARG A 59 -11.31 -9.39 2.55
N ARG A 60 -12.50 -9.70 3.06
CA ARG A 60 -13.32 -8.74 3.82
C ARG A 60 -12.57 -8.23 5.04
N ASP A 61 -11.84 -9.11 5.69
CA ASP A 61 -11.11 -8.78 6.90
C ASP A 61 -9.90 -7.88 6.65
N VAL A 62 -9.13 -8.19 5.61
CA VAL A 62 -8.01 -7.33 5.15
C VAL A 62 -8.53 -5.97 4.70
N ILE A 63 -9.63 -5.91 3.94
CA ILE A 63 -10.24 -4.63 3.53
C ILE A 63 -10.68 -3.82 4.75
N ARG A 64 -11.34 -4.46 5.71
CA ARG A 64 -11.75 -3.80 6.96
C ARG A 64 -10.55 -3.26 7.73
N TYR A 65 -9.46 -4.02 7.79
CA TYR A 65 -8.24 -3.54 8.44
C TYR A 65 -7.65 -2.34 7.70
N ILE A 66 -7.56 -2.37 6.37
CA ILE A 66 -6.97 -1.28 5.57
C ILE A 66 -7.83 -0.02 5.66
N GLU A 67 -9.09 -0.10 5.25
CA GLU A 67 -9.96 1.07 5.11
C GLU A 67 -10.58 1.50 6.44
N GLY A 68 -10.97 0.54 7.26
CA GLY A 68 -11.67 0.80 8.53
C GLY A 68 -10.76 1.12 9.70
N PHE A 69 -9.47 0.83 9.62
CA PHE A 69 -8.52 1.05 10.71
C PHE A 69 -7.20 1.69 10.27
N TYR A 70 -6.42 1.04 9.42
CA TYR A 70 -5.06 1.47 9.10
C TYR A 70 -5.05 2.88 8.48
N ASN A 71 -5.82 3.09 7.42
CA ASN A 71 -5.87 4.37 6.72
C ASN A 71 -6.64 5.45 7.49
N SER A 72 -7.73 5.07 8.19
CA SER A 72 -8.70 6.01 8.77
C SER A 72 -8.53 6.30 10.26
N ARG A 73 -7.74 5.51 11.00
CA ARG A 73 -7.62 5.60 12.47
C ARG A 73 -6.19 5.44 12.99
N ARG A 74 -5.35 4.60 12.38
CA ARG A 74 -3.99 4.33 12.87
C ARG A 74 -3.13 5.58 12.76
N ARG A 75 -2.49 5.96 13.86
CA ARG A 75 -1.52 7.07 13.89
C ARG A 75 -0.13 6.53 13.58
N HIS A 76 0.64 7.25 12.78
CA HIS A 76 2.00 6.86 12.41
C HIS A 76 3.00 7.91 12.90
N SER A 77 4.04 7.48 13.63
CA SER A 77 5.10 8.37 14.12
C SER A 77 5.84 9.07 12.97
N ALA A 78 6.03 8.37 11.84
CA ALA A 78 6.60 8.94 10.61
C ALA A 78 5.70 9.99 9.93
N LEU A 79 4.46 10.14 10.36
CA LEU A 79 3.48 11.11 9.85
C LEU A 79 3.10 12.14 10.92
N ASP A 80 3.99 12.44 11.87
CA ASP A 80 3.71 13.32 13.02
C ASP A 80 2.47 12.88 13.81
N TYR A 81 2.31 11.57 13.97
CA TYR A 81 1.15 10.94 14.61
C TYR A 81 -0.20 11.25 13.94
N ARG A 82 -0.20 11.65 12.68
CA ARG A 82 -1.40 11.76 11.85
C ARG A 82 -1.77 10.41 11.22
N ARG A 83 -2.99 10.35 10.72
CA ARG A 83 -3.54 9.19 10.01
C ARG A 83 -3.14 9.24 8.54
N PRO A 84 -2.91 8.09 7.87
CA PRO A 84 -2.56 8.07 6.46
C PRO A 84 -3.55 8.84 5.58
N ASN A 85 -4.87 8.69 5.83
CA ASN A 85 -5.88 9.45 5.09
C ASN A 85 -5.80 10.96 5.30
N GLU A 86 -5.50 11.42 6.52
CA GLU A 86 -5.36 12.87 6.78
C GLU A 86 -4.20 13.47 5.97
N VAL A 87 -3.08 12.75 5.89
CA VAL A 87 -1.94 13.20 5.10
C VAL A 87 -2.24 13.13 3.60
N HIS A 88 -2.86 12.05 3.14
CA HIS A 88 -3.23 11.87 1.74
C HIS A 88 -4.19 12.97 1.24
N TYR A 89 -5.28 13.22 1.97
CA TYR A 89 -6.24 14.24 1.58
C TYR A 89 -5.65 15.66 1.67
N ALA A 90 -4.82 15.93 2.68
CA ALA A 90 -4.12 17.21 2.77
C ALA A 90 -3.11 17.42 1.65
N TYR A 91 -2.56 16.37 1.04
CA TYR A 91 -1.70 16.45 -0.14
C TYR A 91 -2.50 16.65 -1.44
N GLN A 92 -3.67 16.04 -1.56
CA GLN A 92 -4.52 16.17 -2.75
C GLN A 92 -5.23 17.53 -2.84
N GLN A 93 -5.64 18.12 -1.72
CA GLN A 93 -6.31 19.42 -1.67
C GLN A 93 -5.51 20.57 -2.33
N PRO A 94 -4.21 20.78 -2.04
CA PRO A 94 -3.41 21.80 -2.74
C PRO A 94 -3.19 21.47 -4.22
N ALA A 95 -3.21 20.19 -4.62
CA ALA A 95 -3.07 19.77 -6.01
C ALA A 95 -4.35 19.95 -6.86
N THR A 96 -5.49 20.23 -6.24
CA THR A 96 -6.78 20.44 -6.92
C THR A 96 -7.17 21.92 -6.98
N ALA A 97 -6.48 22.78 -6.21
CA ALA A 97 -6.72 24.22 -6.13
C ALA A 97 -5.77 25.06 -7.02
N ALA A 98 -4.95 24.41 -7.84
CA ALA A 98 -4.05 24.99 -8.84
C ALA A 98 -4.44 24.50 -10.23
#